data_AF-A0A7W3QL91-F1
#
_entry.id   AF-A0A7W3QL91-F1
#
_cell.length_a   1.000
_cell.length_b   1.000
_cell.length_c   1.000
_cell.angle_alpha   90.00
_cell.angle_beta   90.00
_cell.angle_gamma   90.00
#
_symmetry.space_group_name_H-M   'P 1'
#
loop_
_entity.id
_entity.type
_entity.pdbx_description
1 polymer ?
#
loop_
_entity_poly.entity_id
_entity_poly.type
_entity_poly.pdbx_seq_one_letter_code
_entity_poly.pdbx_strand_id
1 'polypeptide(L)'
;MGLPRPSEPFRRVYSAPEPPSPARRPRLVALLVAVVSFVLAAGAVFWLGSRGESPTAAPGRPSATAPPETDPAPSGPAPSGPAPSRPAPTTSRPPAPPSQAAPITRLPAPCGMVAAATVRRLVPSARRSESANPILATCTYTSTGGRFRWLWVEARLYSPGDHAAPLEDARRYYSAQQTQARNDAQAETRTLEPQRGLGDEAYRQFKVDRGQPTAVGQVTARVRNVVVTVSYSEQAPGKGEAEERERGCLAKATQVAREVLGEFR
;
A
#
# COMPACT_ATOMS: atom_id res chain seq x y z
N MET A 1 11.00 85.07 -3.53
CA MET A 1 10.35 84.41 -2.38
C MET A 1 9.93 83.01 -2.79
N GLY A 2 10.66 82.00 -2.35
CA GLY A 2 10.35 80.59 -2.58
C GLY A 2 11.39 79.75 -1.84
N LEU A 3 11.06 79.27 -0.64
CA LEU A 3 11.96 78.44 0.15
C LEU A 3 12.15 77.08 -0.55
N PRO A 4 13.39 76.57 -0.69
CA PRO A 4 13.62 75.24 -1.22
C PRO A 4 13.13 74.19 -0.22
N ARG A 5 12.28 73.28 -0.69
CA ARG A 5 11.83 72.13 0.13
C ARG A 5 13.00 71.16 0.33
N PRO A 6 13.19 70.60 1.54
CA PRO A 6 14.19 69.57 1.76
C PRO A 6 13.77 68.26 1.06
N SER A 7 14.74 67.59 0.44
CA SER A 7 14.57 66.27 -0.15
C SER A 7 14.40 65.22 0.96
N GLU A 8 13.17 64.79 1.22
CA GLU A 8 12.97 63.60 2.05
C GLU A 8 13.45 62.35 1.31
N PRO A 9 14.27 61.49 1.93
CA PRO A 9 14.61 60.21 1.37
C PRO A 9 13.37 59.32 1.45
N PHE A 10 12.78 59.00 0.28
CA PHE A 10 11.78 57.94 0.17
C PHE A 10 12.40 56.62 0.67
N ARG A 11 12.14 56.26 1.94
CA ARG A 11 12.35 54.90 2.42
C ARG A 11 11.38 54.02 1.66
N ARG A 12 11.90 53.27 0.68
CA ARG A 12 11.19 52.12 0.10
C ARG A 12 10.98 51.12 1.24
N VAL A 13 9.76 51.07 1.78
CA VAL A 13 9.38 50.16 2.88
C VAL A 13 9.29 48.70 2.42
N TYR A 14 9.46 48.42 1.12
CA TYR A 14 9.58 47.06 0.61
C TYR A 14 10.78 46.95 -0.33
N SER A 15 11.92 46.56 0.22
CA SER A 15 12.97 45.89 -0.55
C SER A 15 12.54 44.43 -0.72
N ALA A 16 12.57 43.92 -1.95
CA ALA A 16 12.39 42.49 -2.19
C ALA A 16 13.50 41.71 -1.45
N PRO A 17 13.22 40.50 -0.93
CA PRO A 17 14.25 39.67 -0.30
C PRO A 17 15.41 39.45 -1.29
N GLU A 18 16.64 39.68 -0.82
CA GLU A 18 17.85 39.40 -1.58
C GLU A 18 17.82 37.94 -2.06
N PRO A 19 17.98 37.66 -3.38
CA PRO A 19 17.99 36.28 -3.86
C PRO A 19 19.23 35.57 -3.30
N PRO A 20 19.09 34.30 -2.87
CA PRO A 20 20.23 33.55 -2.35
C PRO A 20 21.31 33.39 -3.42
N SER A 21 22.56 33.64 -3.03
CA SER A 21 23.72 33.49 -3.91
C SER A 21 23.80 32.07 -4.49
N PRO A 22 24.12 31.91 -5.80
CA PRO A 22 24.18 30.60 -6.41
C PRO A 22 25.32 29.77 -5.80
N ALA A 23 24.98 28.61 -5.25
CA ALA A 23 25.94 27.67 -4.69
C ALA A 23 26.94 27.21 -5.78
N ARG A 24 28.25 27.38 -5.51
CA ARG A 24 29.32 26.78 -6.33
C ARG A 24 29.17 25.26 -6.30
N ARG A 25 28.63 24.70 -7.39
CA ARG A 25 28.59 23.26 -7.59
C ARG A 25 30.05 22.74 -7.72
N PRO A 26 30.46 21.74 -6.93
CA PRO A 26 31.82 21.22 -6.99
C PRO A 26 32.06 20.54 -8.35
N ARG A 27 33.19 20.88 -9.00
CA ARG A 27 33.58 20.41 -10.35
C ARG A 27 33.55 18.88 -10.50
N LEU A 28 33.68 18.15 -9.40
CA LEU A 28 33.54 16.69 -9.31
C LEU A 28 32.14 16.17 -9.71
N VAL A 29 31.06 16.90 -9.40
CA VAL A 29 29.69 16.49 -9.76
C VAL A 29 29.45 16.62 -11.26
N ALA A 30 30.00 17.66 -11.90
CA ALA A 30 29.92 17.80 -13.36
C ALA A 30 30.71 16.69 -14.07
N LEU A 31 31.86 16.29 -13.52
CA LEU A 31 32.70 15.23 -14.09
C LEU A 31 32.05 13.84 -13.94
N LEU A 32 31.37 13.57 -12.82
CA LEU A 32 30.58 12.35 -12.62
C LEU A 32 29.40 12.24 -13.58
N VAL A 33 28.67 13.34 -13.84
CA VAL A 33 27.56 13.32 -14.80
C VAL A 33 28.05 13.00 -16.22
N ALA A 34 29.21 13.54 -16.62
CA ALA A 34 29.78 13.28 -17.95
C ALA A 34 30.19 11.80 -18.12
N VAL A 35 30.78 11.18 -17.09
CA VAL A 35 31.20 9.76 -17.14
C VAL A 35 29.98 8.82 -17.20
N VAL A 36 28.93 9.08 -16.41
CA VAL A 36 27.70 8.27 -16.41
C VAL A 36 26.99 8.31 -17.78
N SER A 37 27.02 9.47 -18.43
CA SER A 37 26.43 9.64 -19.78
C SER A 37 27.12 8.77 -20.84
N PHE A 38 28.45 8.62 -20.76
CA PHE A 38 29.22 7.87 -21.76
C PHE A 38 29.04 6.35 -21.63
N VAL A 39 28.84 5.84 -20.42
CA VAL A 39 28.60 4.40 -20.16
C VAL A 39 27.22 3.96 -20.65
N LEU A 40 26.20 4.83 -20.54
CA LEU A 40 24.84 4.53 -21.03
C LEU A 40 24.77 4.44 -22.56
N ALA A 41 25.56 5.23 -23.28
CA ALA A 41 25.60 5.19 -24.74
C ALA A 41 26.25 3.90 -25.29
N ALA A 42 27.28 3.37 -24.63
CA ALA A 42 27.95 2.14 -25.06
C ALA A 42 27.10 0.88 -24.81
N GLY A 43 26.29 0.87 -23.74
CA GLY A 43 25.40 -0.27 -23.42
C GLY A 43 24.22 -0.43 -24.40
N ALA A 44 23.74 0.67 -24.98
CA ALA A 44 22.60 0.65 -25.90
C ALA A 44 22.95 0.01 -27.26
N VAL A 45 24.21 0.10 -27.71
CA VAL A 45 24.64 -0.46 -29.01
C VAL A 45 24.80 -2.00 -28.94
N PHE A 46 25.13 -2.55 -27.77
CA PHE A 46 25.35 -4.00 -27.62
C PHE A 46 24.04 -4.82 -27.53
N TRP A 47 22.92 -4.20 -27.13
CA TRP A 47 21.63 -4.92 -26.97
C TRP A 47 20.74 -4.89 -28.22
N LEU A 48 21.10 -4.09 -29.24
CA LEU A 48 20.29 -3.92 -30.46
C LEU A 48 20.70 -4.84 -31.63
N GLY A 49 21.72 -5.68 -31.46
CA GLY A 49 22.29 -6.52 -32.52
C GLY A 49 21.83 -7.98 -32.60
N SER A 50 20.89 -8.44 -31.75
CA SER A 50 20.51 -9.86 -31.71
C SER A 50 18.99 -10.09 -31.61
N ARG A 51 18.28 -9.87 -32.71
CA ARG A 51 16.96 -10.50 -32.94
C ARG A 51 16.81 -10.86 -34.41
N GLY A 52 17.03 -12.15 -34.70
CA GLY A 52 16.75 -12.79 -35.98
C GLY A 52 15.28 -13.19 -36.10
N GLU A 53 14.83 -13.22 -37.35
CA GLU A 53 13.45 -13.16 -37.86
C GLU A 53 12.89 -14.56 -38.24
N SER A 54 11.64 -14.85 -37.79
CA SER A 54 10.46 -15.55 -38.43
C SER A 54 10.61 -16.90 -39.19
N PRO A 55 9.55 -17.62 -39.70
CA PRO A 55 8.08 -17.41 -39.67
C PRO A 55 7.15 -18.68 -39.50
N THR A 56 5.84 -18.41 -39.29
CA THR A 56 4.59 -19.06 -39.81
C THR A 56 4.32 -20.58 -39.77
N ALA A 57 3.17 -21.00 -39.19
CA ALA A 57 2.07 -21.69 -39.89
C ALA A 57 0.95 -22.24 -38.95
N ALA A 58 -0.30 -21.83 -39.22
CA ALA A 58 -1.56 -22.56 -39.02
C ALA A 58 -2.19 -22.71 -40.43
N PRO A 59 -3.19 -23.57 -40.75
CA PRO A 59 -4.35 -23.97 -39.91
C PRO A 59 -4.83 -25.44 -40.08
N GLY A 60 -5.84 -25.87 -39.30
CA GLY A 60 -6.55 -27.14 -39.57
C GLY A 60 -7.61 -27.57 -38.54
N ARG A 61 -8.89 -27.32 -38.86
CA ARG A 61 -10.11 -28.05 -38.44
C ARG A 61 -10.93 -28.20 -39.74
N PRO A 62 -11.81 -29.21 -39.96
CA PRO A 62 -12.92 -29.53 -39.05
C PRO A 62 -13.42 -31.01 -39.07
N SER A 63 -14.36 -31.34 -38.17
CA SER A 63 -15.52 -32.27 -38.33
C SER A 63 -16.01 -32.66 -36.92
N ALA A 64 -17.19 -32.21 -36.46
CA ALA A 64 -18.55 -32.67 -36.78
C ALA A 64 -18.90 -34.01 -36.09
N THR A 65 -19.78 -33.97 -35.09
CA THR A 65 -20.90 -34.91 -34.85
C THR A 65 -21.76 -34.40 -33.68
N ALA A 66 -23.05 -34.29 -33.94
CA ALA A 66 -24.19 -34.16 -33.02
C ALA A 66 -25.39 -34.86 -33.73
N PRO A 67 -26.57 -35.08 -33.12
CA PRO A 67 -27.00 -35.35 -31.74
C PRO A 67 -27.84 -36.68 -31.71
N PRO A 68 -28.84 -36.93 -30.81
CA PRO A 68 -30.11 -36.20 -30.79
C PRO A 68 -30.71 -35.90 -29.40
N GLU A 69 -31.59 -34.88 -29.40
CA GLU A 69 -32.60 -34.52 -28.39
C GLU A 69 -33.63 -35.63 -28.16
N THR A 70 -34.22 -35.69 -26.97
CA THR A 70 -35.68 -35.87 -26.81
C THR A 70 -36.11 -35.41 -25.40
N ASP A 71 -36.85 -34.31 -25.33
CA ASP A 71 -37.89 -34.05 -24.32
C ASP A 71 -39.23 -34.07 -25.06
N PRO A 72 -40.36 -34.45 -24.41
CA PRO A 72 -41.27 -33.38 -23.98
C PRO A 72 -42.03 -33.64 -22.66
N ALA A 73 -42.44 -32.52 -22.07
CA ALA A 73 -43.31 -32.28 -20.90
C ALA A 73 -44.80 -32.71 -21.11
N PRO A 74 -45.81 -32.24 -20.35
CA PRO A 74 -46.00 -31.90 -18.91
C PRO A 74 -47.29 -32.54 -18.31
N SER A 75 -47.60 -32.28 -17.02
CA SER A 75 -48.93 -31.89 -16.45
C SER A 75 -49.34 -32.61 -15.14
N GLY A 76 -49.84 -31.84 -14.17
CA GLY A 76 -50.80 -32.32 -13.15
C GLY A 76 -50.55 -31.88 -11.70
N PRO A 77 -51.39 -31.02 -11.09
CA PRO A 77 -51.26 -30.54 -9.70
C PRO A 77 -52.21 -31.20 -8.68
N ALA A 78 -51.97 -30.89 -7.38
CA ALA A 78 -52.86 -30.96 -6.18
C ALA A 78 -52.71 -32.18 -5.21
N PRO A 79 -53.24 -32.15 -3.96
CA PRO A 79 -52.90 -31.25 -2.84
C PRO A 79 -52.78 -31.97 -1.44
N SER A 80 -52.51 -31.17 -0.39
CA SER A 80 -52.92 -31.32 1.04
C SER A 80 -52.03 -32.08 2.06
N GLY A 81 -51.68 -31.36 3.14
CA GLY A 81 -51.27 -31.92 4.44
C GLY A 81 -50.44 -30.96 5.31
N PRO A 82 -50.90 -30.52 6.50
CA PRO A 82 -50.28 -29.45 7.28
C PRO A 82 -49.10 -29.94 8.14
N ALA A 83 -47.98 -29.23 8.09
CA ALA A 83 -46.82 -29.44 8.97
C ALA A 83 -46.73 -28.33 10.04
N PRO A 84 -46.35 -28.66 11.28
CA PRO A 84 -46.53 -27.80 12.46
C PRO A 84 -45.62 -26.56 12.47
N SER A 85 -46.19 -25.45 12.97
CA SER A 85 -45.54 -24.15 13.12
C SER A 85 -44.33 -24.23 14.06
N ARG A 86 -43.13 -24.07 13.49
CA ARG A 86 -41.89 -23.84 14.23
C ARG A 86 -41.76 -22.33 14.52
N PRO A 87 -41.39 -21.91 15.74
CA PRO A 87 -41.22 -20.49 16.07
C PRO A 87 -40.17 -19.84 15.17
N ALA A 88 -40.49 -18.64 14.70
CA ALA A 88 -39.66 -17.86 13.79
C ALA A 88 -38.26 -17.61 14.38
N PRO A 89 -37.17 -17.85 13.63
CA PRO A 89 -35.86 -17.38 14.06
C PRO A 89 -35.88 -15.86 14.10
N THR A 90 -35.51 -15.28 15.24
CA THR A 90 -35.15 -13.86 15.37
C THR A 90 -34.24 -13.48 14.22
N THR A 91 -34.69 -12.53 13.42
CA THR A 91 -34.00 -12.00 12.24
C THR A 91 -32.69 -11.36 12.68
N SER A 92 -31.63 -12.16 12.76
CA SER A 92 -30.26 -11.63 12.74
C SER A 92 -30.09 -10.94 11.40
N ARG A 93 -30.13 -9.60 11.42
CA ARG A 93 -29.88 -8.76 10.26
C ARG A 93 -28.58 -9.25 9.60
N PRO A 94 -28.60 -9.66 8.31
CA PRO A 94 -27.39 -10.00 7.60
C PRO A 94 -26.40 -8.83 7.68
N PRO A 95 -25.09 -9.07 7.88
CA PRO A 95 -24.10 -8.01 7.81
C PRO A 95 -24.29 -7.27 6.49
N ALA A 96 -24.42 -5.95 6.57
CA ALA A 96 -24.58 -5.13 5.37
C ALA A 96 -23.42 -5.42 4.41
N PRO A 97 -23.67 -5.47 3.09
CA PRO A 97 -22.58 -5.60 2.12
C PRO A 97 -21.56 -4.47 2.38
N PRO A 98 -20.25 -4.73 2.23
CA PRO A 98 -19.19 -3.79 2.62
C PRO A 98 -19.31 -2.40 1.98
N SER A 99 -20.06 -2.28 0.88
CA SER A 99 -20.39 -1.01 0.20
C SER A 99 -21.45 -0.14 0.91
N GLN A 100 -22.14 -0.64 1.94
CA GLN A 100 -23.18 0.09 2.68
C GLN A 100 -22.75 0.55 4.08
N ALA A 101 -21.51 0.25 4.49
CA ALA A 101 -21.01 0.71 5.79
C ALA A 101 -20.69 2.21 5.74
N ALA A 102 -21.17 2.96 6.73
CA ALA A 102 -20.92 4.40 6.82
C ALA A 102 -19.41 4.70 6.87
N PRO A 103 -18.95 5.83 6.29
CA PRO A 103 -17.56 6.25 6.35
C PRO A 103 -17.08 6.37 7.80
N ILE A 104 -15.83 6.01 8.02
CA ILE A 104 -15.11 6.26 9.27
C ILE A 104 -14.87 7.77 9.37
N THR A 105 -15.07 8.32 10.56
CA THR A 105 -14.93 9.77 10.80
C THR A 105 -13.71 10.14 11.62
N ARG A 106 -13.08 9.18 12.29
CA ARG A 106 -11.88 9.39 13.13
C ARG A 106 -10.96 8.18 13.11
N LEU A 107 -9.66 8.44 13.25
CA LEU A 107 -8.65 7.41 13.44
C LEU A 107 -8.51 7.01 14.92
N PRO A 108 -8.28 5.73 15.23
CA PRO A 108 -7.86 5.28 16.55
C PRO A 108 -6.52 5.88 16.97
N ALA A 109 -6.18 5.76 18.25
CA ALA A 109 -4.86 6.16 18.75
C ALA A 109 -3.74 5.35 18.05
N PRO A 110 -2.68 5.98 17.49
CA PRO A 110 -1.76 5.31 16.57
C PRO A 110 -1.14 4.03 17.12
N CYS A 111 -0.55 4.12 18.31
CA CYS A 111 0.07 2.97 18.95
C CYS A 111 -0.89 2.11 19.76
N GLY A 112 -2.14 2.57 19.97
CA GLY A 112 -3.19 1.79 20.62
C GLY A 112 -3.73 0.67 19.74
N MET A 113 -3.50 0.71 18.42
CA MET A 113 -4.02 -0.27 17.48
C MET A 113 -3.32 -1.64 17.50
N VAL A 114 -2.21 -1.78 18.24
CA VAL A 114 -1.47 -3.04 18.34
C VAL A 114 -1.38 -3.46 19.80
N ALA A 115 -1.75 -4.71 20.09
CA ALA A 115 -1.71 -5.21 21.46
C ALA A 115 -0.27 -5.17 22.02
N ALA A 116 -0.11 -4.69 23.25
CA ALA A 116 1.19 -4.60 23.90
C ALA A 116 1.92 -5.95 23.98
N ALA A 117 1.18 -7.05 24.13
CA ALA A 117 1.73 -8.40 24.10
C ALA A 117 2.30 -8.78 22.72
N THR A 118 1.65 -8.35 21.64
CA THR A 118 2.13 -8.54 20.27
C THR A 118 3.40 -7.73 20.03
N VAL A 119 3.45 -6.47 20.47
CA VAL A 119 4.68 -5.66 20.39
C VAL A 119 5.84 -6.33 21.12
N ARG A 120 5.64 -6.77 22.38
CA ARG A 120 6.70 -7.42 23.18
C ARG A 120 7.25 -8.69 22.52
N ARG A 121 6.40 -9.46 21.83
CA ARG A 121 6.79 -10.68 21.12
C ARG A 121 7.53 -10.38 19.82
N LEU A 122 7.07 -9.40 19.04
CA LEU A 122 7.60 -9.12 17.70
C LEU A 122 8.81 -8.19 17.70
N VAL A 123 8.82 -7.21 18.61
CA VAL A 123 9.87 -6.19 18.77
C VAL A 123 10.21 -6.08 20.26
N PRO A 124 10.98 -7.03 20.82
CA PRO A 124 11.36 -7.00 22.23
C PRO A 124 12.10 -5.70 22.57
N SER A 125 11.82 -5.16 23.75
CA SER A 125 12.41 -3.90 24.23
C SER A 125 12.27 -2.74 23.22
N ALA A 126 11.13 -2.65 22.54
CA ALA A 126 10.88 -1.59 21.58
C ALA A 126 10.81 -0.21 22.24
N ARG A 127 11.48 0.77 21.64
CA ARG A 127 11.12 2.18 21.82
C ARG A 127 9.94 2.49 20.91
N ARG A 128 8.94 3.18 21.48
CA ARG A 128 7.75 3.65 20.77
C ARG A 128 7.94 5.08 20.28
N SER A 129 7.52 5.36 19.06
CA SER A 129 7.38 6.70 18.49
C SER A 129 6.04 6.80 17.78
N GLU A 130 5.29 7.86 17.99
CA GLU A 130 3.98 8.04 17.36
C GLU A 130 3.78 9.46 16.86
N SER A 131 2.97 9.60 15.82
CA SER A 131 2.53 10.87 15.27
C SER A 131 1.08 10.75 14.82
N ALA A 132 0.24 11.71 15.16
CA ALA A 132 -1.18 11.68 14.86
C ALA A 132 -1.69 13.06 14.45
N ASN A 133 -2.52 13.07 13.41
CA ASN A 133 -3.42 14.17 13.07
C ASN A 133 -4.76 13.56 12.58
N PRO A 134 -5.81 14.36 12.30
CA PRO A 134 -7.10 13.83 11.89
C PRO A 134 -7.09 12.94 10.64
N ILE A 135 -6.09 13.09 9.76
CA ILE A 135 -5.98 12.40 8.48
C ILE A 135 -4.97 11.25 8.54
N LEU A 136 -3.97 11.31 9.41
CA LEU A 136 -2.85 10.38 9.45
C LEU A 136 -2.46 10.03 10.89
N ALA A 137 -2.43 8.73 11.18
CA ALA A 137 -1.94 8.18 12.43
C ALA A 137 -0.79 7.20 12.12
N THR A 138 0.39 7.43 12.68
CA THR A 138 1.55 6.55 12.54
C THR A 138 2.09 6.12 13.89
N CYS A 139 2.51 4.87 13.99
CA CYS A 139 3.19 4.31 15.14
C CYS A 139 4.38 3.47 14.69
N THR A 140 5.53 3.70 15.29
CA THR A 140 6.76 2.94 15.07
C THR A 140 7.24 2.35 16.39
N TYR A 141 7.53 1.06 16.37
CA TYR A 141 8.22 0.33 17.42
C TYR A 141 9.57 -0.11 16.89
N THR A 142 10.66 0.39 17.48
CA THR A 142 12.03 0.06 17.06
C THR A 142 12.75 -0.65 18.20
N SER A 143 13.34 -1.82 17.93
CA SER A 143 14.10 -2.56 18.94
C SER A 143 15.28 -1.72 19.45
N THR A 144 15.48 -1.68 20.77
CA THR A 144 16.62 -1.00 21.39
C THR A 144 17.78 -1.93 21.75
N GLY A 145 17.64 -3.23 21.52
CA GLY A 145 18.68 -4.23 21.76
C GLY A 145 18.54 -5.48 20.89
N GLY A 146 19.62 -6.26 20.78
CA GLY A 146 19.66 -7.47 19.97
C GLY A 146 19.67 -7.23 18.46
N ARG A 147 19.15 -8.18 17.67
CA ARG A 147 19.02 -8.04 16.22
C ARG A 147 17.97 -6.99 15.88
N PHE A 148 18.37 -6.01 15.06
CA PHE A 148 17.52 -4.91 14.60
C PHE A 148 16.23 -5.42 13.98
N ARG A 149 15.11 -4.89 14.48
CA ARG A 149 13.77 -5.13 13.98
C ARG A 149 12.88 -3.95 14.31
N TRP A 150 11.88 -3.73 13.48
CA TRP A 150 10.89 -2.70 13.74
C TRP A 150 9.51 -3.11 13.24
N LEU A 151 8.50 -2.49 13.83
CA LEU A 151 7.11 -2.57 13.42
C LEU A 151 6.62 -1.15 13.18
N TRP A 152 6.05 -0.90 12.01
CA TRP A 152 5.44 0.37 11.64
C TRP A 152 3.99 0.14 11.26
N VAL A 153 3.13 1.00 11.78
CA VAL A 153 1.71 1.03 11.47
C VAL A 153 1.35 2.44 11.03
N GLU A 154 0.68 2.55 9.90
CA GLU A 154 0.10 3.79 9.39
C GLU A 154 -1.38 3.55 9.11
N ALA A 155 -2.22 4.51 9.52
CA ALA A 155 -3.60 4.60 9.11
C ALA A 155 -3.86 5.98 8.51
N ARG A 156 -4.38 6.00 7.28
CA ARG A 156 -4.72 7.21 6.55
C ARG A 156 -6.23 7.28 6.33
N LEU A 157 -6.85 8.34 6.81
CA LEU A 157 -8.29 8.61 6.69
C LEU A 157 -8.57 9.58 5.54
N TYR A 158 -9.56 9.24 4.71
CA TYR A 158 -10.17 10.15 3.74
C TYR A 158 -11.47 10.67 4.34
N SER A 159 -11.41 11.82 5.01
CA SER A 159 -12.53 12.38 5.78
C SER A 159 -13.68 12.84 4.86
N PRO A 160 -14.94 12.50 5.16
CA PRO A 160 -16.09 13.02 4.40
C PRO A 160 -16.25 14.55 4.45
N GLY A 161 -15.65 15.23 5.43
CA GLY A 161 -15.68 16.71 5.52
C GLY A 161 -14.71 17.40 4.55
N ASP A 162 -13.65 16.71 4.14
CA ASP A 162 -12.58 17.25 3.30
C ASP A 162 -12.58 16.65 1.88
N HIS A 163 -13.32 15.55 1.69
CA HIS A 163 -13.37 14.78 0.45
C HIS A 163 -14.80 14.63 -0.06
N ALA A 164 -15.04 14.98 -1.32
CA ALA A 164 -16.35 14.80 -1.96
C ALA A 164 -16.71 13.32 -2.16
N ALA A 165 -15.71 12.44 -2.32
CA ALA A 165 -15.90 11.01 -2.54
C ALA A 165 -14.90 10.18 -1.71
N PRO A 166 -15.01 10.16 -0.37
CA PRO A 166 -13.99 9.63 0.54
C PRO A 166 -13.67 8.14 0.32
N LEU A 167 -14.68 7.33 -0.04
CA LEU A 167 -14.48 5.91 -0.34
C LEU A 167 -13.68 5.71 -1.64
N GLU A 168 -14.00 6.49 -2.68
CA GLU A 168 -13.32 6.40 -3.97
C GLU A 168 -11.90 6.95 -3.89
N ASP A 169 -11.68 8.02 -3.13
CA ASP A 169 -10.35 8.57 -2.87
C ASP A 169 -9.44 7.56 -2.15
N ALA A 170 -9.98 6.88 -1.14
CA ALA A 170 -9.26 5.79 -0.45
C ALA A 170 -8.94 4.62 -1.40
N ARG A 171 -9.89 4.23 -2.27
CA ARG A 171 -9.71 3.18 -3.27
C ARG A 171 -8.64 3.54 -4.31
N ARG A 172 -8.65 4.79 -4.79
CA ARG A 172 -7.63 5.31 -5.71
C ARG A 172 -6.26 5.31 -5.06
N TYR A 173 -6.14 5.77 -3.82
CA TYR A 173 -4.88 5.77 -3.09
C TYR A 173 -4.34 4.36 -2.85
N TYR A 174 -5.20 3.43 -2.42
CA TYR A 174 -4.83 2.03 -2.26
C TYR A 174 -4.30 1.42 -3.58
N SER A 175 -4.96 1.70 -4.71
CA SER A 175 -4.53 1.21 -6.02
C SER A 175 -3.19 1.82 -6.45
N ALA A 176 -2.97 3.10 -6.15
CA ALA A 176 -1.68 3.75 -6.37
C ALA A 176 -0.57 3.11 -5.52
N GLN A 177 -0.82 2.83 -4.24
CA GLN A 177 0.13 2.15 -3.35
C GLN A 177 0.51 0.75 -3.87
N GLN A 178 -0.47 -0.01 -4.37
CA GLN A 178 -0.19 -1.31 -4.98
C GLN A 178 0.67 -1.19 -6.26
N THR A 179 0.45 -0.14 -7.05
CA THR A 179 1.26 0.12 -8.26
C THR A 179 2.69 0.52 -7.91
N GLN A 180 2.86 1.35 -6.86
CA GLN A 180 4.17 1.74 -6.35
C GLN A 180 4.94 0.56 -5.75
N ALA A 181 4.24 -0.34 -5.04
CA ALA A 181 4.82 -1.58 -4.50
C ALA A 181 5.46 -2.47 -5.57
N ARG A 182 4.95 -2.46 -6.82
CA ARG A 182 5.56 -3.19 -7.95
C ARG A 182 6.86 -2.56 -8.44
N ASN A 183 7.01 -1.25 -8.27
CA ASN A 183 8.04 -0.43 -8.91
C ASN A 183 8.89 0.33 -7.87
N ASP A 184 9.18 -0.30 -6.73
CA ASP A 184 9.97 0.33 -5.66
C ASP A 184 11.45 0.45 -6.11
N ALA A 185 11.95 1.69 -6.23
CA ALA A 185 13.34 1.95 -6.59
C ALA A 185 14.31 1.76 -5.41
N GLN A 186 13.82 1.79 -4.17
CA GLN A 186 14.62 1.70 -2.95
C GLN A 186 14.66 0.28 -2.38
N ALA A 187 13.74 -0.59 -2.79
CA ALA A 187 13.71 -1.98 -2.37
C ALA A 187 13.47 -2.92 -3.54
N GLU A 188 13.95 -4.15 -3.43
CA GLU A 188 13.60 -5.22 -4.35
C GLU A 188 12.36 -5.94 -3.83
N THR A 189 11.22 -5.70 -4.46
CA THR A 189 9.98 -6.44 -4.20
C THR A 189 10.14 -7.88 -4.71
N ARG A 190 10.12 -8.83 -3.79
CA ARG A 190 10.22 -10.27 -4.08
C ARG A 190 8.86 -10.90 -4.26
N THR A 191 7.92 -10.50 -3.41
CA THR A 191 6.53 -10.97 -3.45
C THR A 191 5.58 -9.80 -3.38
N LEU A 192 4.53 -9.87 -4.19
CA LEU A 192 3.39 -8.96 -4.14
C LEU A 192 2.15 -9.72 -4.57
N GLU A 193 1.23 -9.94 -3.64
CA GLU A 193 0.04 -10.76 -3.89
C GLU A 193 -1.20 -10.20 -3.18
N PRO A 194 -2.41 -10.43 -3.75
CA PRO A 194 -3.66 -10.10 -3.08
C PRO A 194 -3.78 -10.87 -1.75
N GLN A 195 -4.21 -10.19 -0.69
CA GLN A 195 -4.47 -10.77 0.61
C GLN A 195 -5.98 -10.71 0.89
N ARG A 196 -6.63 -11.87 0.95
CA ARG A 196 -8.07 -11.95 1.27
C ARG A 196 -8.30 -11.94 2.78
N GLY A 197 -9.52 -11.57 3.18
CA GLY A 197 -9.98 -11.62 4.56
C GLY A 197 -9.47 -10.48 5.46
N LEU A 198 -8.89 -9.43 4.88
CA LEU A 198 -8.48 -8.20 5.58
C LEU A 198 -9.11 -6.99 4.88
N GLY A 199 -9.94 -6.24 5.61
CA GLY A 199 -10.63 -5.07 5.07
C GLY A 199 -11.55 -5.40 3.88
N ASP A 200 -11.82 -4.39 3.07
CA ASP A 200 -12.54 -4.51 1.80
C ASP A 200 -11.61 -5.05 0.71
N GLU A 201 -10.37 -4.56 0.68
CA GLU A 201 -9.33 -4.95 -0.27
C GLU A 201 -7.98 -4.93 0.46
N ALA A 202 -7.13 -5.93 0.25
CA ALA A 202 -5.78 -5.91 0.78
C ALA A 202 -4.79 -6.62 -0.15
N TYR A 203 -3.52 -6.22 -0.03
CA TYR A 203 -2.39 -6.92 -0.61
C TYR A 203 -1.28 -7.03 0.43
N ARG A 204 -0.43 -8.05 0.26
CA ARG A 204 0.79 -8.20 1.03
C ARG A 204 1.99 -8.20 0.10
N GLN A 205 3.10 -7.69 0.59
CA GLN A 205 4.35 -7.68 -0.14
C GLN A 205 5.52 -8.02 0.76
N PHE A 206 6.50 -8.69 0.18
CA PHE A 206 7.81 -8.88 0.79
C PHE A 206 8.84 -8.17 -0.05
N LYS A 207 9.68 -7.36 0.60
CA LYS A 207 10.72 -6.59 -0.06
C LYS A 207 12.00 -6.60 0.76
N VAL A 208 13.13 -6.47 0.07
CA VAL A 208 14.46 -6.34 0.68
C VAL A 208 15.02 -4.99 0.28
N ASP A 209 15.40 -4.18 1.26
CA ASP A 209 15.90 -2.83 0.99
C ASP A 209 17.23 -2.89 0.22
N ARG A 210 17.40 -2.00 -0.77
CA ARG A 210 18.67 -1.87 -1.48
C ARG A 210 19.64 -1.09 -0.61
N GLY A 211 20.83 -1.64 -0.39
CA GLY A 211 21.88 -0.98 0.40
C GLY A 211 21.75 -1.12 1.92
N GLN A 212 20.69 -1.77 2.42
CA GLN A 212 20.60 -2.20 3.82
C GLN A 212 20.13 -3.66 3.88
N PRO A 213 20.74 -4.52 4.72
CA PRO A 213 20.32 -5.91 4.86
C PRO A 213 19.05 -5.96 5.72
N THR A 214 17.93 -5.46 5.20
CA THR A 214 16.65 -5.37 5.88
C THR A 214 15.59 -6.06 5.03
N ALA A 215 14.94 -7.07 5.61
CA ALA A 215 13.81 -7.78 5.03
C ALA A 215 12.52 -7.24 5.63
N VAL A 216 11.56 -6.86 4.79
CA VAL A 216 10.31 -6.21 5.20
C VAL A 216 9.13 -6.98 4.64
N GLY A 217 8.27 -7.49 5.54
CA GLY A 217 6.93 -7.94 5.21
C GLY A 217 5.96 -6.80 5.45
N GLN A 218 5.13 -6.48 4.48
CA GLN A 218 4.16 -5.39 4.56
C GLN A 218 2.79 -5.87 4.12
N VAL A 219 1.75 -5.40 4.80
CA VAL A 219 0.34 -5.54 4.42
C VAL A 219 -0.27 -4.17 4.29
N THR A 220 -0.90 -3.91 3.16
CA THR A 220 -1.71 -2.71 2.95
C THR A 220 -3.15 -3.15 2.76
N ALA A 221 -4.08 -2.58 3.51
CA ALA A 221 -5.50 -2.89 3.47
C ALA A 221 -6.35 -1.62 3.44
N ARG A 222 -7.42 -1.63 2.66
CA ARG A 222 -8.45 -0.60 2.67
C ARG A 222 -9.65 -1.10 3.47
N VAL A 223 -10.16 -0.26 4.36
CA VAL A 223 -11.44 -0.46 5.07
C VAL A 223 -12.26 0.82 4.91
N ARG A 224 -13.34 0.76 4.14
CA ARG A 224 -14.15 1.92 3.77
C ARG A 224 -13.27 3.03 3.17
N ASN A 225 -13.21 4.18 3.83
CA ASN A 225 -12.43 5.36 3.50
C ASN A 225 -11.09 5.47 4.27
N VAL A 226 -10.60 4.38 4.87
CA VAL A 226 -9.29 4.32 5.54
C VAL A 226 -8.38 3.34 4.80
N VAL A 227 -7.11 3.73 4.63
CA VAL A 227 -6.05 2.83 4.16
C VAL A 227 -5.06 2.62 5.29
N VAL A 228 -4.88 1.36 5.68
CA VAL A 228 -3.95 0.92 6.72
C VAL A 228 -2.76 0.24 6.07
N THR A 229 -1.55 0.63 6.47
CA THR A 229 -0.31 -0.03 6.10
C THR A 229 0.39 -0.53 7.35
N VAL A 230 0.75 -1.81 7.37
CA VAL A 230 1.51 -2.44 8.46
C VAL A 230 2.76 -3.05 7.87
N SER A 231 3.91 -2.63 8.37
CA SER A 231 5.22 -3.13 7.93
C SER A 231 5.99 -3.69 9.12
N TYR A 232 6.44 -4.94 8.99
CA TYR A 232 7.30 -5.60 9.94
C TYR A 232 8.64 -5.91 9.29
N SER A 233 9.71 -5.58 10.00
CA SER A 233 11.07 -5.70 9.51
C SER A 233 11.95 -6.51 10.44
N GLU A 234 12.84 -7.28 9.83
CA GLU A 234 13.98 -7.89 10.48
C GLU A 234 15.22 -7.76 9.60
N GLN A 235 16.38 -8.12 10.14
CA GLN A 235 17.60 -8.28 9.35
C GLN A 235 17.37 -9.24 8.18
N ALA A 236 17.88 -8.90 7.00
CA ALA A 236 17.80 -9.73 5.81
C ALA A 236 18.44 -11.12 6.05
N PRO A 237 17.92 -12.16 5.38
CA PRO A 237 18.40 -13.52 5.54
C PRO A 237 19.81 -13.69 4.96
N GLY A 238 20.60 -14.59 5.55
CA GLY A 238 21.81 -15.13 4.90
C GLY A 238 21.43 -16.07 3.75
N LYS A 239 22.43 -16.58 3.01
CA LYS A 239 22.18 -17.58 1.96
C LYS A 239 21.47 -18.80 2.56
N GLY A 240 20.30 -19.17 2.02
CA GLY A 240 19.53 -20.37 2.41
C GLY A 240 18.32 -20.11 3.33
N GLU A 241 18.19 -18.94 3.96
CA GLU A 241 17.07 -18.64 4.88
C GLU A 241 16.00 -17.72 4.26
N ALA A 242 16.09 -17.44 2.95
CA ALA A 242 15.31 -16.38 2.31
C ALA A 242 13.80 -16.62 2.37
N GLU A 243 13.36 -17.83 2.00
CA GLU A 243 11.94 -18.19 1.95
C GLU A 243 11.30 -18.28 3.33
N GLU A 244 12.03 -18.77 4.34
CA GLU A 244 11.55 -18.79 5.72
C GLU A 244 11.41 -17.37 6.26
N ARG A 245 12.39 -16.50 5.98
CA ARG A 245 12.32 -15.10 6.39
C ARG A 245 11.14 -14.38 5.76
N GLU A 246 10.95 -14.58 4.47
CA GLU A 246 9.83 -14.03 3.73
C GLU A 246 8.49 -14.44 4.36
N ARG A 247 8.26 -15.75 4.51
CA ARG A 247 7.04 -16.29 5.13
C ARG A 247 6.85 -15.75 6.55
N GLY A 248 7.91 -15.69 7.34
CA GLY A 248 7.90 -15.18 8.70
C GLY A 248 7.51 -13.69 8.78
N CYS A 249 8.13 -12.84 7.95
CA CYS A 249 7.83 -11.41 7.93
C CYS A 249 6.39 -11.14 7.46
N LEU A 250 5.95 -11.82 6.38
CA LEU A 250 4.59 -11.70 5.87
C LEU A 250 3.55 -12.16 6.89
N ALA A 251 3.80 -13.28 7.58
CA ALA A 251 2.89 -13.80 8.61
C ALA A 251 2.74 -12.82 9.79
N LYS A 252 3.86 -12.27 10.28
CA LYS A 252 3.86 -11.30 11.38
C LYS A 252 3.15 -9.99 10.99
N ALA A 253 3.42 -9.47 9.79
CA ALA A 253 2.72 -8.29 9.27
C ALA A 253 1.21 -8.54 9.11
N THR A 254 0.83 -9.71 8.59
CA THR A 254 -0.58 -10.13 8.43
C THR A 254 -1.29 -10.27 9.78
N GLN A 255 -0.61 -10.82 10.79
CA GLN A 255 -1.14 -10.89 12.15
C GLN A 255 -1.45 -9.49 12.68
N VAL A 256 -0.47 -8.58 12.64
CA VAL A 256 -0.64 -7.23 13.17
C VAL A 256 -1.71 -6.47 12.39
N ALA A 257 -1.75 -6.60 11.05
CA ALA A 257 -2.79 -5.99 10.24
C ALA A 257 -4.20 -6.44 10.66
N ARG A 258 -4.39 -7.70 11.07
CA ARG A 258 -5.67 -8.18 11.59
C ARG A 258 -6.05 -7.52 12.93
N GLU A 259 -5.09 -7.34 13.83
CA GLU A 259 -5.30 -6.63 15.10
C GLU A 259 -5.71 -5.17 14.81
N VAL A 260 -4.91 -4.47 14.01
CA VAL A 260 -5.14 -3.05 13.66
C VAL A 260 -6.49 -2.84 12.97
N LEU A 261 -6.85 -3.70 12.00
CA LEU A 261 -8.14 -3.61 11.31
C LEU A 261 -9.34 -3.92 12.22
N GLY A 262 -9.11 -4.59 13.35
CA GLY A 262 -10.13 -4.81 14.37
C GLY A 262 -10.63 -3.51 15.00
N GLU A 263 -9.79 -2.47 15.07
CA GLU A 263 -10.11 -1.16 15.63
C GLU A 263 -11.02 -0.31 14.73
N PHE A 264 -11.23 -0.72 13.48
CA PHE A 264 -12.04 -0.01 12.48
C PHE A 264 -13.38 -0.69 12.16
N ARG A 265 -13.78 -1.69 12.96
CA ARG A 265 -15.04 -2.43 12.77
C ARG A 265 -16.20 -1.73 13.46
#